data_AF-A0A3F3MS53-F1
#
_entry.id   AF-A0A3F3MS53-F1
#
_cell.length_a   1.000
_cell.length_b   1.000
_cell.length_c   1.000
_cell.angle_alpha   90.00
_cell.angle_beta   90.00
_cell.angle_gamma   90.00
#
_symmetry.space_group_name_H-M   'P 1'
#
loop_
_entity.id
_entity.type
_entity.pdbx_description
1 polymer ?
#
loop_
_entity_poly.entity_id
_entity_poly.type
_entity_poly.pdbx_seq_one_letter_code
_entity_poly.pdbx_strand_id
1 'polypeptide(L)'
;MSVETLEQKIAKQEEVLKQLKAQKQAVIAREKKKQSEQKRKDETRRKILLGSLMLKKMEDEANKEKILADLNEYLTEDRDRKLFNL
;
A
#
# COMPACT_ATOMS: atom_id res chain seq x y z
N MET A 1 54.14 7.59 12.40
CA MET A 1 52.69 7.71 12.69
C MET A 1 52.48 7.16 14.09
N SER A 2 52.06 7.98 15.06
CA SER A 2 51.80 7.49 16.42
C SER A 2 50.47 6.73 16.45
N VAL A 3 50.35 5.76 17.36
CA VAL A 3 49.13 4.94 17.52
C VAL A 3 47.89 5.83 17.72
N GLU A 4 48.01 6.90 18.51
CA GLU A 4 46.95 7.91 18.72
C GLU A 4 46.44 8.55 17.42
N THR A 5 47.32 8.82 16.45
CA THR A 5 46.90 9.40 15.15
C THR A 5 46.12 8.42 14.28
N LEU A 6 46.33 7.11 14.46
CA LEU A 6 45.54 6.07 13.79
C LEU A 6 44.19 5.88 14.46
N GLU A 7 44.12 5.87 15.79
CA GLU A 7 42.86 5.78 16.54
C GLU A 7 41.92 6.96 16.24
N GLN A 8 42.45 8.18 16.18
CA GLN A 8 41.65 9.36 15.79
C GLN A 8 41.11 9.25 14.36
N LYS A 9 41.86 8.65 13.43
CA LYS A 9 41.40 8.40 12.06
C LYS A 9 40.31 7.32 12.03
N ILE A 10 40.47 6.25 12.80
CA ILE A 10 39.49 5.18 12.94
C ILE A 10 38.17 5.75 13.49
N ALA A 11 38.22 6.51 14.59
CA ALA A 11 37.03 7.11 15.19
C ALA A 11 36.27 8.03 14.22
N LYS A 12 36.99 8.86 13.45
CA LYS A 12 36.39 9.71 12.40
C LYS A 12 35.73 8.87 11.30
N GLN A 13 36.38 7.79 10.86
CA GLN A 13 35.83 6.90 9.85
C GLN A 13 34.58 6.16 10.35
N GLU A 14 34.55 5.74 11.62
CA GLU A 14 33.38 5.12 12.25
C GLU A 14 32.19 6.09 12.34
N GLU A 15 32.44 7.35 12.70
CA GLU A 15 31.41 8.38 12.74
C GLU A 15 30.82 8.64 11.35
N VAL A 16 31.68 8.79 10.33
CA VAL A 16 31.26 8.94 8.93
C VAL A 16 30.47 7.71 8.47
N LEU A 17 30.90 6.50 8.82
CA LEU A 17 30.20 5.26 8.49
C LEU A 17 28.80 5.21 9.12
N LYS A 18 28.68 5.66 10.39
CA LYS A 18 27.39 5.75 11.09
C LYS A 18 26.44 6.72 10.40
N GLN A 19 26.93 7.90 10.01
CA GLN A 19 26.14 8.89 9.29
C GLN A 19 25.67 8.36 7.92
N LEU A 20 26.56 7.73 7.14
CA LEU A 20 26.22 7.13 5.85
C LEU A 20 25.19 6.01 5.96
N LYS A 21 25.29 5.15 7.00
CA LYS A 21 24.28 4.11 7.28
C LYS A 21 22.91 4.72 7.58
N ALA A 22 22.86 5.79 8.37
CA ALA A 22 21.62 6.48 8.68
C ALA A 22 21.00 7.11 7.42
N GLN A 23 21.80 7.75 6.57
CA GLN A 23 21.34 8.30 5.29
C GLN A 23 20.78 7.19 4.37
N LYS A 24 21.48 6.06 4.24
CA LYS A 24 21.01 4.90 3.46
C LYS A 24 19.66 4.39 3.96
N GLN A 25 19.51 4.23 5.28
CA GLN A 25 18.24 3.80 5.87
C GLN A 25 17.10 4.79 5.59
N ALA A 26 17.37 6.10 5.69
CA ALA A 26 16.39 7.14 5.40
C ALA A 26 15.92 7.10 3.94
N VAL A 27 16.82 6.88 2.97
CA VAL A 27 16.47 6.75 1.55
C VAL A 27 15.61 5.51 1.32
N ILE A 28 16.00 4.35 1.85
CA ILE A 28 15.22 3.11 1.71
C ILE A 28 13.83 3.27 2.32
N ALA A 29 13.71 3.91 3.48
CA ALA A 29 12.42 4.16 4.13
C ALA A 29 11.51 5.06 3.27
N ARG A 30 12.07 6.11 2.66
CA ARG A 30 11.35 6.99 1.73
C ARG A 30 10.87 6.25 0.49
N GLU A 31 11.73 5.42 -0.12
CA GLU A 31 11.36 4.63 -1.29
C GLU A 31 10.25 3.61 -0.97
N LYS A 32 10.38 2.88 0.14
CA LYS A 32 9.34 1.96 0.62
C LYS A 32 8.01 2.68 0.87
N LYS A 33 8.05 3.86 1.49
CA LYS A 33 6.85 4.67 1.71
C LYS A 33 6.20 5.05 0.37
N LYS A 34 6.97 5.59 -0.58
CA LYS A 34 6.48 5.95 -1.92
C LYS A 34 5.86 4.75 -2.64
N GLN A 35 6.51 3.58 -2.60
CA GLN A 35 5.96 2.36 -3.20
C GLN A 35 4.68 1.91 -2.51
N SER A 36 4.60 1.97 -1.18
CA SER A 36 3.39 1.59 -0.45
C SER A 36 2.22 2.53 -0.74
N GLU A 37 2.48 3.84 -0.87
CA GLU A 37 1.48 4.82 -1.25
C GLU A 37 0.99 4.60 -2.67
N GLN A 38 1.91 4.32 -3.61
CA GLN A 38 1.53 4.00 -4.98
C GLN A 38 0.69 2.73 -5.05
N LYS A 39 1.10 1.66 -4.36
CA LYS A 39 0.32 0.41 -4.28
C LYS A 39 -1.10 0.66 -3.77
N ARG A 40 -1.27 1.46 -2.71
CA ARG A 40 -2.61 1.80 -2.18
C ARG A 40 -3.45 2.57 -3.20
N LYS A 41 -2.84 3.51 -3.93
CA LYS A 41 -3.52 4.25 -5.01
C LYS A 41 -3.96 3.31 -6.12
N ASP A 42 -3.08 2.42 -6.55
CA ASP A 42 -3.35 1.45 -7.63
C ASP A 42 -4.44 0.44 -7.21
N GLU A 43 -4.39 -0.06 -5.97
CA GLU A 43 -5.43 -0.94 -5.40
C GLU A 43 -6.78 -0.24 -5.31
N THR A 44 -6.80 1.00 -4.86
CA THR A 44 -8.03 1.82 -4.81
C THR A 44 -8.58 2.02 -6.22
N ARG A 45 -7.71 2.37 -7.19
CA ARG A 45 -8.10 2.54 -8.59
C ARG A 45 -8.65 1.23 -9.18
N ARG A 46 -8.01 0.10 -8.90
CA ARG A 46 -8.47 -1.23 -9.33
C ARG A 46 -9.87 -1.55 -8.80
N LYS A 47 -10.12 -1.31 -7.51
CA LYS A 47 -11.45 -1.51 -6.90
C LYS A 47 -12.51 -0.63 -7.54
N ILE A 48 -12.21 0.66 -7.78
CA ILE A 48 -13.12 1.59 -8.47
C ILE A 48 -13.44 1.10 -9.87
N LEU A 49 -12.43 0.70 -10.65
CA LEU A 49 -12.64 0.24 -12.03
C LEU A 49 -13.47 -1.05 -12.09
N LEU A 50 -13.17 -2.03 -11.22
CA LEU A 50 -13.96 -3.24 -11.11
C LEU A 50 -15.42 -2.94 -10.71
N GLY A 51 -15.61 -2.08 -9.71
CA GLY A 51 -16.95 -1.62 -9.31
C GLY A 51 -17.70 -0.93 -10.44
N SER A 52 -17.05 -0.05 -11.20
CA SER A 52 -17.66 0.65 -12.34
C SER A 52 -18.10 -0.32 -13.45
N LEU A 53 -17.32 -1.37 -13.71
CA LEU A 53 -17.68 -2.40 -14.66
C LEU A 53 -18.88 -3.22 -14.17
N MET A 54 -18.92 -3.54 -12.88
CA MET A 54 -20.03 -4.29 -12.28
C MET A 54 -21.33 -3.49 -12.32
N LEU A 55 -21.29 -2.20 -11.98
CA LEU A 55 -22.44 -1.30 -12.12
C LEU A 55 -22.95 -1.26 -13.56
N LYS A 56 -22.05 -1.19 -14.54
CA LYS A 56 -22.43 -1.25 -15.96
C LYS A 56 -23.09 -2.58 -16.33
N LYS A 57 -22.62 -3.72 -15.79
CA LYS A 57 -23.25 -5.02 -16.02
C LYS A 57 -24.65 -5.12 -15.39
N MET A 58 -24.88 -4.43 -14.27
CA MET A 58 -26.18 -4.37 -13.61
C MET A 58 -27.21 -3.53 -14.38
N GLU A 59 -26.83 -2.85 -15.48
CA GLU A 59 -27.81 -2.24 -16.39
C GLU A 59 -28.67 -3.30 -17.11
N ASP A 60 -28.17 -4.53 -17.24
CA ASP A 60 -28.94 -5.70 -17.67
C ASP A 60 -29.60 -6.37 -16.45
N GLU A 61 -30.93 -6.44 -16.44
CA GLU A 61 -31.69 -6.91 -15.27
C GLU A 61 -31.37 -8.38 -14.90
N ALA A 62 -31.14 -9.26 -15.89
CA ALA A 62 -30.77 -10.65 -15.61
C ALA A 62 -29.39 -10.77 -14.94
N ASN A 63 -28.43 -9.94 -15.33
CA ASN A 63 -27.14 -9.86 -14.67
C ASN A 63 -27.23 -9.20 -13.30
N LYS A 64 -28.07 -8.18 -13.16
CA LYS A 64 -28.30 -7.47 -11.89
C LYS A 64 -28.84 -8.39 -10.81
N GLU A 65 -29.85 -9.20 -11.12
CA GLU A 65 -30.40 -10.19 -10.18
C GLU A 65 -29.33 -11.18 -9.71
N LYS A 66 -28.52 -11.71 -10.64
CA LYS A 66 -27.40 -12.60 -10.30
C LYS A 66 -26.38 -11.94 -9.40
N ILE A 67 -25.97 -10.70 -9.74
CA ILE A 67 -24.99 -9.95 -8.95
C ILE A 67 -25.54 -9.64 -7.54
N LEU A 68 -26.82 -9.31 -7.40
CA LEU A 68 -27.44 -9.08 -6.09
C LEU A 68 -27.53 -10.37 -5.27
N ALA A 69 -27.82 -11.51 -5.90
CA ALA A 69 -27.79 -12.81 -5.23
C ALA A 69 -26.37 -13.16 -4.73
N ASP A 70 -25.35 -12.97 -5.57
CA ASP A 70 -23.95 -13.18 -5.18
C ASP A 70 -23.55 -12.25 -4.02
N LEU A 71 -23.97 -10.97 -4.05
CA LEU A 71 -23.73 -10.01 -2.97
C LEU A 71 -24.45 -10.41 -1.68
N ASN A 72 -25.64 -10.98 -1.78
CA ASN A 72 -26.41 -11.44 -0.63
C ASN A 72 -25.73 -12.59 0.12
N GLU A 73 -25.02 -13.47 -0.61
CA GLU A 73 -24.21 -14.55 -0.02
C GLU A 73 -22.85 -14.07 0.47
N TYR A 74 -22.22 -13.12 -0.24
CA TYR A 74 -20.89 -12.63 0.08
C TYR A 74 -20.86 -11.65 1.26
N LEU A 75 -21.86 -10.79 1.40
CA LEU A 75 -21.91 -9.76 2.43
C LEU A 75 -22.48 -10.31 3.73
N THR A 76 -21.66 -10.24 4.79
CA THR A 76 -22.01 -10.70 6.14
C THR A 76 -22.50 -9.58 7.04
N GLU A 77 -22.09 -8.34 6.79
CA GLU A 77 -22.37 -7.18 7.64
C GLU A 77 -23.66 -6.47 7.22
N ASP A 78 -24.63 -6.33 8.12
CA ASP A 78 -25.92 -5.69 7.85
C ASP A 78 -25.79 -4.26 7.28
N ARG A 79 -24.79 -3.51 7.76
CA ARG A 79 -24.54 -2.15 7.26
C ARG A 79 -24.20 -2.15 5.78
N ASP A 80 -23.42 -3.13 5.33
CA ASP A 80 -22.94 -3.20 3.96
C ASP A 80 -24.03 -3.79 3.04
N ARG A 81 -24.82 -4.76 3.54
CA ARG A 81 -26.01 -5.31 2.86
C ARG A 81 -27.07 -4.24 2.57
N LYS A 82 -27.31 -3.33 3.54
CA LYS A 82 -28.23 -2.19 3.38
C LYS A 82 -27.88 -1.27 2.21
N LEU A 83 -26.61 -1.18 1.81
CA LEU A 83 -26.21 -0.37 0.64
C LEU A 83 -26.79 -0.91 -0.67
N PHE A 84 -27.21 -2.17 -0.70
CA PHE A 84 -27.77 -2.86 -1.86
C PHE A 84 -29.24 -3.26 -1.69
N ASN A 85 -29.90 -2.81 -0.61
CA ASN A 85 -31.25 -3.20 -0.22
C ASN A 85 -31.42 -4.73 -0.01
N LEU A 86 -30.40 -5.37 0.57
CA LEU A 86 -30.35 -6.81 0.91
C LEU A 86 -30.46 -7.06 2.44
#